data_AF-A0A7C8Z951-F1
#
_entry.id   AF-A0A7C8Z951-F1
#
_cell.length_a   1.000
_cell.length_b   1.000
_cell.length_c   1.000
_cell.angle_alpha   90.00
_cell.angle_beta   90.00
_cell.angle_gamma   90.00
#
_symmetry.space_group_name_H-M   'P 1'
#
loop_
_entity.id
_entity.type
_entity.pdbx_description
1 polymer ?
#
loop_
_entity_poly.entity_id
_entity_poly.type
_entity_poly.pdbx_seq_one_letter_code
_entity_poly.pdbx_strand_id
1 'polypeptide(L)'
;LVKYVTGSEGRKLKFGEIVSGLGISSSRGLWLDCLIRWNSTYKMLVRALPYRAAFSSMRWMERTNSCFPDLPTDEEWCRIEKICNLVQPFDEITTMISGRKYPTANLYLKNVWR
;
A
#
# COMPACT_ATOMS: atom_id res chain seq x y z
N LEU A 1 11.24 -0.77 -2.20
CA LEU A 1 11.11 0.04 -0.97
C LEU A 1 10.43 -0.69 0.19
N VAL A 2 9.16 -1.09 0.06
CA VAL A 2 8.43 -1.77 1.16
C VAL A 2 9.16 -3.02 1.66
N LYS A 3 9.54 -3.94 0.75
CA LYS A 3 10.35 -5.13 1.07
C LYS A 3 11.66 -4.81 1.81
N TYR A 4 12.28 -3.69 1.47
CA TYR A 4 13.52 -3.26 2.12
C TYR A 4 13.23 -2.84 3.56
N VAL A 5 12.26 -1.96 3.79
CA VAL A 5 11.88 -1.53 5.15
C VAL A 5 11.43 -2.70 6.01
N THR A 6 10.55 -3.55 5.49
CA THR A 6 9.95 -4.65 6.27
C THR A 6 10.89 -5.84 6.47
N GLY A 7 11.97 -5.93 5.71
CA GLY A 7 12.90 -7.07 5.74
C GLY A 7 13.89 -7.09 6.90
N SER A 8 13.89 -6.11 7.81
CA SER A 8 14.66 -6.16 9.06
C SER A 8 13.99 -5.31 10.12
N GLU A 9 14.01 -5.78 11.37
CA GLU A 9 13.41 -5.03 12.48
C GLU A 9 14.11 -3.68 12.71
N GLY A 10 15.44 -3.63 12.58
CA GLY A 10 16.19 -2.36 12.67
C GLY A 10 15.79 -1.36 11.58
N ARG A 11 15.50 -1.83 10.37
CA ARG A 11 15.02 -0.96 9.27
C ARG A 11 13.60 -0.46 9.52
N LYS A 12 12.72 -1.27 10.11
CA LYS A 12 11.37 -0.84 10.50
C LYS A 12 11.41 0.22 11.59
N LEU A 13 12.22 0.03 12.63
CA LEU A 13 12.38 0.99 13.73
C LEU A 13 12.87 2.34 13.21
N LYS A 14 13.97 2.33 12.45
CA LYS A 14 14.51 3.54 11.81
C LYS A 14 13.50 4.22 10.90
N PHE A 15 12.75 3.46 10.11
CA PHE A 15 11.69 4.03 9.27
C PHE A 15 10.56 4.65 10.11
N GLY A 16 10.18 4.01 11.23
CA GLY A 16 9.20 4.55 12.17
C GLY A 16 9.64 5.86 12.82
N GLU A 17 10.93 5.99 13.17
CA GLU A 17 11.51 7.24 13.66
C GLU A 17 11.42 8.36 12.61
N ILE A 18 11.74 8.05 11.35
CA ILE A 18 11.62 8.99 10.22
C ILE A 18 10.17 9.44 10.03
N VAL A 19 9.23 8.49 10.03
CA VAL A 19 7.79 8.76 9.89
C VAL A 19 7.31 9.69 11.01
N SER A 20 7.76 9.43 12.25
CA SER A 20 7.43 10.24 13.42
C SER A 20 8.03 11.65 13.33
N GLY A 21 9.30 11.76 12.92
CA GLY A 21 9.99 13.03 12.74
C GLY A 21 9.41 13.90 11.61
N LEU A 22 8.81 13.28 10.59
CA LEU A 22 8.11 13.98 9.50
C LEU A 22 6.64 14.30 9.84
N GLY A 23 6.13 13.89 11.00
CA GLY A 23 4.75 14.13 11.41
C GLY A 23 3.71 13.45 10.50
N ILE A 24 4.06 12.35 9.82
CA ILE A 24 3.14 11.65 8.92
C ILE A 24 2.07 10.95 9.76
N SER A 25 0.82 11.39 9.65
CA SER A 25 -0.32 10.95 10.48
C SER A 25 -0.87 9.55 10.13
N SER A 26 -0.28 8.85 9.16
CA SER A 26 -0.72 7.51 8.79
C SER A 26 -0.31 6.49 9.86
N SER A 27 -1.31 5.92 10.55
CA SER A 27 -1.13 4.82 11.52
C SER A 27 -1.00 3.43 10.87
N ARG A 28 -1.10 3.35 9.54
CA ARG A 28 -1.11 2.08 8.80
C ARG A 28 0.31 1.59 8.51
N GLY A 29 0.77 0.60 9.27
CA GLY A 29 2.05 -0.06 9.00
C GLY A 29 2.18 -0.62 7.58
N LEU A 30 3.43 -0.65 7.09
CA LEU A 30 3.80 -1.23 5.80
C LEU A 30 3.77 -2.77 5.86
N TRP A 31 3.29 -3.40 4.79
CA TRP A 31 3.29 -4.85 4.61
C TRP A 31 3.63 -5.22 3.18
N LEU A 32 4.21 -6.40 2.96
CA LEU A 32 4.48 -6.89 1.61
C LEU A 32 3.19 -7.44 1.00
N ASP A 33 3.11 -7.37 -0.32
CA ASP A 33 2.04 -8.00 -1.07
C ASP A 33 2.10 -9.53 -1.03
N CYS A 34 1.04 -10.19 -1.50
CA CYS A 34 0.87 -11.63 -1.49
C CYS A 34 0.48 -12.10 -2.89
N LEU A 35 1.40 -12.80 -3.55
CA LEU A 35 1.30 -13.17 -4.98
C LEU A 35 -0.04 -13.82 -5.38
N ILE A 36 -0.64 -14.62 -4.50
CA ILE A 36 -1.89 -15.35 -4.79
C ILE A 36 -3.16 -14.54 -4.52
N ARG A 37 -3.05 -13.31 -3.99
CA ARG A 37 -4.19 -12.47 -3.64
C ARG A 37 -4.21 -11.23 -4.54
N TRP A 38 -5.18 -11.20 -5.45
CA TRP A 38 -5.26 -10.22 -6.55
C TRP A 38 -5.17 -8.74 -6.11
N ASN A 39 -5.73 -8.36 -4.96
CA ASN A 39 -5.73 -6.99 -4.45
C ASN A 39 -4.56 -6.66 -3.51
N SER A 40 -3.64 -7.61 -3.27
CA SER A 40 -2.60 -7.43 -2.26
C SER A 40 -1.55 -6.39 -2.66
N THR A 41 -1.13 -6.37 -3.94
CA THR A 41 -0.20 -5.37 -4.47
C THR A 41 -0.82 -3.98 -4.41
N TYR A 42 -2.09 -3.84 -4.82
CA TYR A 42 -2.85 -2.60 -4.65
C TYR A 42 -2.87 -2.13 -3.19
N LYS A 43 -3.20 -3.03 -2.25
CA LYS A 43 -3.22 -2.73 -0.81
C LYS A 43 -1.85 -2.36 -0.23
N MET A 44 -0.77 -2.92 -0.76
CA MET A 44 0.59 -2.52 -0.41
C MET A 44 0.88 -1.10 -0.90
N LEU A 45 0.57 -0.80 -2.17
CA LEU A 45 0.83 0.51 -2.78
C LEU A 45 0.05 1.63 -2.11
N VAL A 46 -1.26 1.44 -1.86
CA VAL A 46 -2.11 2.42 -1.16
C VAL A 46 -1.56 2.77 0.23
N ARG A 47 -0.99 1.78 0.94
CA ARG A 47 -0.35 2.03 2.23
C ARG A 47 1.02 2.70 2.11
N ALA A 48 1.75 2.44 1.03
CA ALA A 48 3.07 3.02 0.82
C ALA A 48 3.01 4.50 0.40
N LEU A 49 1.97 4.91 -0.32
CA LEU A 49 1.81 6.28 -0.86
C LEU A 49 2.00 7.40 0.18
N PRO A 50 1.37 7.37 1.37
CA PRO A 50 1.57 8.41 2.39
C PRO A 50 3.01 8.54 2.89
N TYR A 51 3.84 7.52 2.67
CA TYR A 51 5.21 7.46 3.17
C TYR A 51 6.26 7.81 2.12
N ARG A 52 5.88 8.36 0.96
CA ARG A 52 6.82 8.81 -0.09
C ARG A 52 7.96 9.65 0.47
N ALA A 53 7.64 10.67 1.28
CA ALA A 53 8.65 11.53 1.92
C ALA A 53 9.57 10.76 2.89
N ALA A 54 9.01 9.79 3.64
CA ALA A 54 9.81 8.96 4.54
C ALA A 54 10.78 8.05 3.79
N PHE A 55 10.38 7.49 2.64
CA PHE A 55 11.29 6.71 1.79
C PHE A 55 12.45 7.57 1.26
N SER A 56 12.16 8.81 0.84
CA SER A 56 13.21 9.75 0.41
C SER A 56 14.17 10.10 1.53
N SER A 57 13.66 10.41 2.73
CA SER A 57 14.49 10.67 3.91
C SER A 57 15.34 9.46 4.31
N MET A 58 14.79 8.25 4.22
CA MET A 58 15.54 7.02 4.50
C MET A 58 16.64 6.79 3.46
N ARG A 59 16.37 7.01 2.17
CA ARG A 59 17.38 6.93 1.10
C ARG A 59 18.51 7.91 1.35
N TRP A 60 18.20 9.15 1.77
CA TRP A 60 19.22 10.12 2.15
C TRP A 60 20.09 9.48 3.24
N MET A 61 19.50 9.10 4.38
CA MET A 61 20.24 8.57 5.54
C MET A 61 21.09 7.35 5.21
N GLU A 62 20.70 6.58 4.20
CA GLU A 62 21.39 5.37 3.76
C GLU A 62 22.07 5.54 2.39
N ARG A 63 22.44 6.77 2.01
CA ARG A 63 23.07 7.08 0.72
C ARG A 63 24.37 6.31 0.43
N THR A 64 25.05 5.83 1.46
CA THR A 64 26.26 5.00 1.33
C THR A 64 25.96 3.51 1.20
N ASN A 65 24.72 3.09 1.44
CA ASN A 65 24.29 1.70 1.36
C ASN A 65 23.83 1.36 -0.06
N SER A 66 24.70 0.67 -0.81
CA SER A 66 24.40 0.20 -2.17
C SER A 66 23.24 -0.79 -2.24
N CYS A 67 22.84 -1.41 -1.13
CA CYS A 67 21.71 -2.33 -1.06
C CYS A 67 20.34 -1.61 -0.96
N PHE A 68 20.33 -0.28 -0.75
CA PHE A 68 19.07 0.46 -0.71
C PHE A 68 18.46 0.55 -2.12
N PRO A 69 17.19 0.15 -2.33
CA PRO A 69 16.55 0.18 -3.64
C PRO A 69 16.39 1.58 -4.19
N ASP A 70 16.35 1.72 -5.51
CA ASP A 70 16.04 3.02 -6.11
C ASP A 70 14.64 3.50 -5.73
N LEU A 71 14.52 4.83 -5.60
CA LEU A 71 13.25 5.49 -5.36
C LEU A 71 12.50 5.59 -6.69
N PRO A 72 11.18 5.38 -6.70
CA PRO A 72 10.39 5.72 -7.87
C PRO A 72 10.53 7.20 -8.20
N THR A 73 10.55 7.52 -9.50
CA THR A 73 10.53 8.91 -9.96
C THR A 73 9.20 9.58 -9.63
N ASP A 74 9.14 10.91 -9.76
CA ASP A 74 7.91 11.65 -9.54
C ASP A 74 6.80 11.22 -10.52
N GLU A 75 7.14 10.90 -11.77
CA GLU A 75 6.19 10.34 -12.74
C GLU A 75 5.72 8.94 -12.33
N GLU A 76 6.61 8.10 -11.80
CA GLU A 76 6.25 6.76 -11.33
C GLU A 76 5.33 6.82 -10.10
N TRP A 77 5.59 7.71 -9.14
CA TRP A 77 4.68 7.97 -8.03
C TRP A 77 3.30 8.43 -8.53
N CYS A 78 3.26 9.35 -9.50
CA CYS A 78 2.01 9.79 -10.11
C CYS A 78 1.26 8.63 -10.80
N ARG A 79 1.98 7.74 -11.50
CA ARG A 79 1.38 6.53 -12.10
C ARG A 79 0.83 5.58 -11.04
N ILE A 80 1.55 5.36 -9.93
CA ILE A 80 1.09 4.52 -8.82
C ILE A 80 -0.21 5.08 -8.24
N GLU A 81 -0.30 6.39 -8.00
CA GLU A 81 -1.54 7.03 -7.51
C GLU A 81 -2.71 6.80 -8.48
N LYS A 82 -2.49 7.00 -9.79
CA LYS A 82 -3.51 6.76 -10.82
C LYS A 82 -3.98 5.30 -10.85
N ILE A 83 -3.06 4.34 -10.75
CA ILE A 83 -3.39 2.91 -10.69
C ILE A 83 -4.19 2.60 -9.43
N CYS A 84 -3.78 3.14 -8.27
CA CYS A 84 -4.51 2.97 -7.02
C CYS A 84 -5.95 3.50 -7.14
N ASN A 85 -6.13 4.71 -7.67
CA ASN A 85 -7.46 5.30 -7.87
C ASN A 85 -8.33 4.47 -8.83
N LEU A 86 -7.73 3.90 -9.89
CA LEU A 86 -8.42 3.03 -10.84
C LEU A 86 -8.88 1.70 -10.20
N VAL A 87 -8.04 1.10 -9.35
CA VAL A 87 -8.29 -0.23 -8.77
C VAL A 87 -9.19 -0.17 -7.53
N GLN A 88 -9.21 0.97 -6.82
CA GLN A 88 -9.99 1.17 -5.61
C GLN A 88 -11.46 0.69 -5.69
N PRO A 89 -12.28 1.11 -6.68
CA PRO A 89 -13.67 0.68 -6.73
C PRO A 89 -13.83 -0.84 -6.86
N PHE A 90 -12.92 -1.52 -7.56
CA PHE A 90 -12.95 -2.97 -7.70
C PHE A 90 -12.62 -3.68 -6.37
N ASP A 91 -11.67 -3.15 -5.59
CA ASP A 91 -11.34 -3.70 -4.27
C ASP A 91 -12.50 -3.53 -3.29
N GLU A 92 -13.18 -2.37 -3.32
CA GLU A 92 -14.35 -2.09 -2.49
C GLU A 92 -15.51 -3.03 -2.82
N ILE A 93 -15.87 -3.17 -4.10
CA ILE A 93 -16.92 -4.09 -4.57
C ILE A 93 -16.58 -5.53 -4.18
N THR A 94 -15.35 -5.98 -4.43
CA THR A 94 -14.93 -7.34 -4.10
C THR A 94 -14.95 -7.58 -2.59
N THR A 95 -14.54 -6.59 -1.79
CA THR A 95 -14.59 -6.69 -0.33
C THR A 95 -16.04 -6.78 0.17
N MET A 96 -16.97 -6.02 -0.43
CA MET A 96 -18.40 -6.09 -0.15
C MET A 96 -18.98 -7.48 -0.49
N ILE A 97 -18.70 -8.00 -1.68
CA ILE A 97 -19.19 -9.31 -2.14
C ILE A 97 -18.58 -10.48 -1.33
N SER A 98 -17.31 -10.36 -0.93
CA SER A 98 -16.63 -11.38 -0.12
C SER A 98 -17.02 -11.36 1.36
N GLY A 99 -17.88 -10.42 1.77
CA GLY A 99 -18.40 -10.30 3.13
C GLY A 99 -19.19 -11.54 3.54
N ARG A 100 -18.77 -12.19 4.63
CA ARG A 100 -19.34 -13.46 5.12
C ARG A 100 -20.57 -13.29 6.03
N LYS A 101 -21.08 -12.06 6.24
CA LYS A 101 -22.08 -11.74 7.28
C LYS A 101 -23.52 -11.62 6.78
N TYR A 102 -23.79 -11.86 5.50
CA TYR A 102 -25.15 -11.81 4.94
C TYR A 102 -25.27 -12.70 3.70
N PRO A 103 -26.47 -13.22 3.40
CA PRO A 103 -26.72 -13.94 2.15
C PRO A 103 -26.52 -12.98 0.96
N THR A 104 -25.47 -13.20 0.18
CA THR A 104 -25.12 -12.39 -0.99
C THR A 104 -26.14 -12.52 -2.13
N ALA A 105 -26.87 -13.63 -2.22
CA ALA A 105 -27.87 -13.86 -3.28
C ALA A 105 -29.09 -12.92 -3.21
N ASN A 106 -29.54 -12.52 -2.00
CA ASN A 106 -30.80 -11.77 -1.83
C ASN A 106 -30.69 -10.29 -2.25
N LEU A 107 -29.48 -9.72 -2.28
CA LEU A 107 -29.25 -8.34 -2.73
C LEU A 107 -29.14 -8.21 -4.25
N TYR A 108 -28.65 -9.24 -4.93
CA TYR A 108 -28.42 -9.20 -6.38
C TYR A 108 -29.59 -9.73 -7.22
N LEU A 109 -30.42 -10.63 -6.67
CA LEU A 109 -31.57 -11.17 -7.41
C LEU A 109 -32.63 -10.12 -7.77
N LYS A 110 -32.73 -9.01 -7.04
CA LYS A 110 -33.70 -7.92 -7.33
C LYS A 110 -33.37 -7.11 -8.59
N ASN A 111 -32.10 -7.11 -9.04
CA ASN A 111 -31.66 -6.30 -10.18
C ASN A 111 -31.42 -7.13 -11.46
N VAL A 112 -31.48 -8.46 -11.35
CA VAL A 112 -31.23 -9.38 -12.48
C VAL A 112 -32.54 -9.90 -13.08
N TRP A 113 -33.63 -9.93 -12.31
CA TRP A 113 -34.95 -10.30 -12.81
C TRP A 113 -35.76 -9.05 -13.15
N ARG A 114 -35.90 -8.78 -14.45
CA ARG A 114 -36.93 -7.90 -15.02
C ARG A 114 -37.67 -8.66 -16.10
#